data_AF-A0A3G6M9K5-F1
#
_entry.id   AF-A0A3G6M9K5-F1
#
_cell.length_a   1.000
_cell.length_b   1.000
_cell.length_c   1.000
_cell.angle_alpha   90.00
_cell.angle_beta   90.00
_cell.angle_gamma   90.00
#
_symmetry.space_group_name_H-M   'P 1'
#
loop_
_entity.id
_entity.type
_entity.pdbx_description
1 polymer ?
#
loop_
_entity_poly.entity_id
_entity_poly.type
_entity_poly.pdbx_seq_one_letter_code
_entity_poly.pdbx_strand_id
1 'polypeptide(L)'
;MKQTISLLLIFTSVIIFAQEKVYSDKDFQQKLDSIKAEGNLLYSLESASWNSSDLIHENKKVRDIAGNYLTYKSNDTIKTVFLNKDQNLVVAEYSFKNNLKKAVKENFEQRKLNDVETSLRNVRVKVISQLSDPKYEVGAPEGFTLNMITIPFNEGYKTYLIPGTSQSGIIPFGNDYLFYSDKEGNIYSSKRFHSRLIPTMAAMPGGGTMTMTTHSHLRTNPFISATDICTFKLYAPLTTLNEFSVYSPALGEYMKYNYKKDVLEKTKNP
;
A
#
# COMPACT_ATOMS: atom_id res chain seq x y z
N MET A 1 58.59 18.87 48.96
CA MET A 1 58.15 19.25 47.59
C MET A 1 56.98 18.35 47.21
N LYS A 2 55.75 18.88 47.17
CA LYS A 2 54.57 18.18 46.65
C LYS A 2 54.14 18.91 45.37
N GLN A 3 54.26 18.27 44.21
CA GLN A 3 53.76 18.81 42.96
C GLN A 3 52.30 18.38 42.78
N THR A 4 51.40 19.36 42.75
CA THR A 4 50.00 19.16 42.39
C THR A 4 49.84 19.19 40.87
N ILE A 5 49.26 18.12 40.35
CA ILE A 5 48.79 17.94 38.98
C ILE A 5 47.59 18.87 38.74
N SER A 6 47.58 19.62 37.65
CA SER A 6 46.35 20.19 37.08
C SER A 6 46.19 19.69 35.65
N LEU A 7 45.29 18.72 35.49
CA LEU A 7 44.82 18.25 34.18
C LEU A 7 43.53 19.01 33.85
N LEU A 8 43.59 19.89 32.86
CA LEU A 8 42.44 20.65 32.38
C LEU A 8 41.64 19.77 31.40
N LEU A 9 40.53 19.20 31.87
CA LEU A 9 39.56 18.48 31.04
C LEU A 9 38.61 19.48 30.37
N ILE A 10 38.78 19.69 29.05
CA ILE A 10 37.83 20.44 28.23
C ILE A 10 36.70 19.50 27.82
N PHE A 11 35.53 19.65 28.44
CA PHE A 11 34.29 19.01 28.00
C PHE A 11 33.73 19.77 26.78
N THR A 12 33.99 19.28 25.56
CA THR A 12 33.20 19.68 24.39
C THR A 12 31.93 18.85 24.35
N SER A 13 30.83 19.41 24.84
CA SER A 13 29.48 18.89 24.64
C SER A 13 29.09 19.06 23.17
N VAL A 14 29.15 17.97 22.39
CA VAL A 14 28.55 17.93 21.05
C VAL A 14 27.04 17.84 21.23
N ILE A 15 26.35 18.98 21.16
CA ILE A 15 24.90 18.99 21.04
C ILE A 15 24.58 18.57 19.60
N ILE A 16 24.29 17.28 19.41
CA ILE A 16 23.74 16.77 18.16
C ILE A 16 22.28 17.26 18.10
N PHE A 17 22.07 18.46 17.56
CA PHE A 17 20.75 18.86 17.11
C PHE A 17 20.34 17.91 16.00
N ALA A 18 19.24 17.18 16.19
CA ALA A 18 18.59 16.44 15.11
C ALA A 18 18.24 17.45 14.01
N GLN A 19 19.04 17.50 12.94
CA GLN A 19 18.78 18.39 11.81
C GLN A 19 17.43 18.01 11.20
N GLU A 20 16.50 18.97 11.15
CA GLU A 20 15.28 18.78 10.38
C GLU A 20 15.66 18.53 8.91
N LYS A 21 15.05 17.50 8.31
CA LYS A 21 15.45 17.03 6.99
C LYS A 21 14.91 17.98 5.93
N VAL A 22 15.73 18.94 5.52
CA VAL A 22 15.40 19.88 4.45
C VAL A 22 15.57 19.18 3.10
N TYR A 23 14.50 19.21 2.30
CA TYR A 23 14.53 18.73 0.91
C TYR A 23 14.55 19.93 -0.02
N SER A 24 15.35 19.87 -1.09
CA SER A 24 15.16 20.79 -2.21
C SER A 24 13.80 20.54 -2.86
N ASP A 25 13.23 21.54 -3.54
CA ASP A 25 11.96 21.36 -4.26
C ASP A 25 12.03 20.22 -5.28
N LYS A 26 13.19 20.06 -5.92
CA LYS A 26 13.43 18.96 -6.87
C LYS A 26 13.43 17.60 -6.20
N ASP A 27 14.14 17.45 -5.08
CA ASP A 27 14.19 16.17 -4.34
C ASP A 27 12.83 15.82 -3.75
N PHE A 28 12.08 16.83 -3.30
CA PHE A 28 10.72 16.66 -2.81
C PHE A 28 9.82 16.16 -3.93
N GLN A 29 9.84 16.82 -5.09
CA GLN A 29 9.02 16.42 -6.24
C GLN A 29 9.38 15.01 -6.73
N GLN A 30 10.67 14.68 -6.83
CA GLN A 30 11.10 13.33 -7.22
C GLN A 30 10.58 12.26 -6.25
N LYS A 31 10.54 12.56 -4.95
CA LYS A 31 9.93 11.67 -3.96
C LYS A 31 8.43 11.51 -4.16
N LEU A 32 7.70 12.61 -4.37
CA LEU A 32 6.27 12.54 -4.66
C LEU A 32 5.99 11.74 -5.93
N ASP A 33 6.78 11.94 -6.99
CA ASP A 33 6.64 11.20 -8.25
C ASP A 33 6.85 9.70 -8.04
N SER A 34 7.88 9.31 -7.27
CA SER A 34 8.12 7.92 -6.89
C SER A 34 6.96 7.32 -6.08
N ILE A 35 6.45 8.07 -5.09
CA ILE A 35 5.34 7.63 -4.25
C ILE A 35 4.06 7.47 -5.08
N LYS A 36 3.79 8.42 -5.99
CA LYS A 36 2.63 8.37 -6.89
C LYS A 36 2.73 7.21 -7.86
N ALA A 37 3.91 6.96 -8.44
CA ALA A 37 4.12 5.83 -9.34
C ALA A 37 3.87 4.49 -8.63
N GLU A 38 4.36 4.34 -7.40
CA GLU A 38 4.13 3.16 -6.58
C GLU A 38 2.66 3.03 -6.17
N GLY A 39 2.02 4.12 -5.70
CA GLY A 39 0.60 4.14 -5.36
C GLY A 39 -0.32 3.81 -6.55
N ASN A 40 0.03 4.28 -7.74
CA ASN A 40 -0.67 3.94 -8.98
C ASN A 40 -0.53 2.45 -9.35
N LEU A 41 0.66 1.87 -9.17
CA LEU A 41 0.86 0.43 -9.37
C LEU A 41 0.01 -0.38 -8.38
N LEU A 42 0.03 -0.01 -7.08
CA LEU A 42 -0.79 -0.67 -6.07
C LEU A 42 -2.28 -0.58 -6.40
N TYR A 43 -2.76 0.61 -6.78
CA TYR A 43 -4.13 0.81 -7.23
C TYR A 43 -4.50 -0.08 -8.43
N SER A 44 -3.63 -0.17 -9.44
CA SER A 44 -3.85 -1.02 -10.61
C SER A 44 -4.00 -2.49 -10.24
N LEU A 45 -3.15 -2.99 -9.34
CA LEU A 45 -3.18 -4.38 -8.86
C LEU A 45 -4.42 -4.66 -8.01
N GLU A 46 -4.74 -3.76 -7.09
CA GLU A 46 -5.86 -3.96 -6.17
C GLU A 46 -7.21 -3.81 -6.88
N SER A 47 -7.34 -2.83 -7.77
CA SER A 47 -8.52 -2.63 -8.60
C SER A 47 -8.78 -3.86 -9.49
N ALA A 48 -7.73 -4.42 -10.13
CA ALA A 48 -7.88 -5.66 -10.89
C ALA A 48 -8.32 -6.84 -10.00
N SER A 49 -7.80 -6.92 -8.77
CA SER A 49 -8.18 -7.96 -7.80
C SER A 49 -9.65 -7.86 -7.41
N TRP A 50 -10.15 -6.65 -7.11
CA TRP A 50 -11.56 -6.40 -6.77
C TRP A 50 -12.49 -6.78 -7.92
N ASN A 51 -12.26 -6.19 -9.11
CA ASN A 51 -13.12 -6.45 -10.26
C ASN A 51 -13.09 -7.94 -10.67
N SER A 52 -11.93 -8.60 -10.57
CA SER A 52 -11.84 -10.04 -10.87
C SER A 52 -12.54 -10.93 -9.84
N SER A 53 -12.63 -10.50 -8.59
CA SER A 53 -13.35 -11.24 -7.54
C SER A 53 -14.86 -11.20 -7.79
N ASP A 54 -15.38 -10.04 -8.23
CA ASP A 54 -16.78 -9.91 -8.67
C ASP A 54 -17.05 -10.82 -9.88
N LEU A 55 -16.19 -10.79 -10.90
CA LEU A 55 -16.31 -11.62 -12.10
C LEU A 55 -16.26 -13.13 -11.79
N ILE A 56 -15.44 -13.57 -10.83
CA ILE A 56 -15.42 -14.96 -10.37
C ILE A 56 -16.71 -15.33 -9.65
N HIS A 57 -17.22 -14.45 -8.79
CA HIS A 57 -18.44 -14.72 -8.04
C HIS A 57 -19.66 -14.89 -8.97
N GLU A 58 -19.68 -14.19 -10.10
CA GLU A 58 -20.71 -14.31 -11.13
C GLU A 58 -20.52 -15.53 -12.04
N ASN A 59 -19.31 -16.08 -12.15
CA ASN A 59 -18.98 -17.15 -13.08
C ASN A 59 -19.16 -18.56 -12.48
N LYS A 60 -20.35 -19.13 -12.69
CA LYS A 60 -20.74 -20.48 -12.23
C LYS A 60 -19.80 -21.61 -12.65
N LYS A 61 -19.01 -21.47 -13.71
CA LYS A 61 -18.10 -22.53 -14.19
C LYS A 61 -16.88 -22.71 -13.31
N VAL A 62 -16.39 -21.62 -12.72
CA VAL A 62 -15.11 -21.58 -12.01
C VAL A 62 -15.24 -21.20 -10.55
N ARG A 63 -16.34 -20.55 -10.14
CA ARG A 63 -16.54 -20.07 -8.77
C ARG A 63 -16.32 -21.16 -7.70
N ASP A 64 -16.83 -22.37 -7.95
CA ASP A 64 -16.82 -23.43 -6.93
C ASP A 64 -15.46 -24.17 -6.84
N ILE A 65 -14.62 -24.03 -7.87
CA ILE A 65 -13.26 -24.61 -7.94
C ILE A 65 -12.17 -23.59 -7.65
N ALA A 66 -12.44 -22.29 -7.82
CA ALA A 66 -11.53 -21.21 -7.52
C ALA A 66 -11.26 -21.11 -6.00
N GLY A 67 -9.99 -20.96 -5.66
CA GLY A 67 -9.49 -20.67 -4.33
C GLY A 67 -8.82 -19.30 -4.31
N ASN A 68 -7.57 -19.26 -3.82
CA ASN A 68 -6.79 -18.03 -3.75
C ASN A 68 -6.45 -17.47 -5.14
N TYR A 69 -6.15 -16.18 -5.21
CA TYR A 69 -5.70 -15.52 -6.44
C TYR A 69 -4.30 -14.93 -6.31
N LEU A 70 -3.68 -14.67 -7.46
CA LEU A 70 -2.46 -13.89 -7.59
C LEU A 70 -2.71 -12.76 -8.59
N THR A 71 -2.25 -11.56 -8.26
CA THR A 71 -2.38 -10.39 -9.13
C THR A 71 -1.02 -9.79 -9.40
N TYR A 72 -0.68 -9.57 -10.66
CA TYR A 72 0.63 -9.11 -11.06
C TYR A 72 0.61 -8.33 -12.36
N LYS A 73 1.61 -7.46 -12.54
CA LYS A 73 1.82 -6.73 -13.78
C LYS A 73 2.63 -7.57 -14.76
N SER A 74 2.15 -7.66 -15.99
CA SER A 74 2.81 -8.31 -17.13
C SER A 74 2.82 -7.32 -18.29
N ASN A 75 3.97 -6.65 -18.51
CA ASN A 75 4.08 -5.51 -19.42
C ASN A 75 3.03 -4.43 -19.07
N ASP A 76 2.22 -4.00 -20.03
CA ASP A 76 1.19 -2.97 -19.84
C ASP A 76 -0.16 -3.52 -19.36
N THR A 77 -0.19 -4.78 -18.92
CA THR A 77 -1.42 -5.49 -18.52
C THR A 77 -1.31 -5.93 -17.07
N ILE A 78 -2.37 -5.75 -16.30
CA ILE A 78 -2.52 -6.38 -14.99
C ILE A 78 -3.26 -7.69 -15.18
N LYS A 79 -2.71 -8.78 -14.64
CA LYS A 79 -3.32 -10.10 -14.66
C LYS A 79 -3.74 -10.49 -13.26
N THR A 80 -4.96 -10.98 -13.11
CA THR A 80 -5.39 -11.71 -11.91
C THR A 80 -5.68 -13.16 -12.29
N VAL A 81 -4.97 -14.09 -11.67
CA VAL A 81 -5.18 -15.53 -11.86
C VAL A 81 -5.76 -16.14 -10.60
N PHE A 82 -6.82 -16.93 -10.73
CA PHE A 82 -7.40 -17.71 -9.64
C PHE A 82 -6.83 -19.11 -9.69
N LEU A 83 -6.33 -19.58 -8.56
CA LEU A 83 -5.81 -20.91 -8.39
C LEU A 83 -6.93 -21.86 -7.97
N ASN A 84 -6.79 -23.15 -8.23
CA ASN A 84 -7.65 -24.14 -7.59
C ASN A 84 -7.40 -24.22 -6.07
N LYS A 85 -8.24 -24.97 -5.35
CA LYS A 85 -8.13 -25.15 -3.88
C LYS A 85 -6.77 -25.72 -3.44
N ASP A 86 -6.16 -26.59 -4.26
CA ASP A 86 -4.83 -27.16 -4.02
C ASP A 86 -3.67 -26.21 -4.39
N GLN A 87 -3.98 -25.04 -4.96
CA GLN A 87 -3.03 -24.00 -5.37
C GLN A 87 -1.95 -24.44 -6.36
N ASN A 88 -2.24 -25.47 -7.17
CA ASN A 88 -1.30 -26.06 -8.14
C ASN A 88 -1.71 -25.85 -9.61
N LEU A 89 -2.93 -25.37 -9.86
CA LEU A 89 -3.44 -25.02 -11.18
C LEU A 89 -4.07 -23.63 -11.16
N VAL A 90 -3.92 -22.90 -12.26
CA VAL A 90 -4.75 -21.73 -12.58
C VAL A 90 -6.06 -22.25 -13.18
N VAL A 91 -7.20 -21.80 -12.66
CA VAL A 91 -8.55 -22.15 -13.12
C VAL A 91 -9.24 -21.01 -13.85
N ALA A 92 -8.79 -19.78 -13.63
CA ALA A 92 -9.27 -18.61 -14.34
C ALA A 92 -8.18 -17.53 -14.40
N GLU A 93 -8.16 -16.77 -15.49
CA GLU A 93 -7.28 -15.62 -15.70
C GLU A 93 -8.09 -14.45 -16.25
N TYR A 94 -7.96 -13.29 -15.62
CA TYR A 94 -8.51 -12.03 -16.09
C TYR A 94 -7.37 -11.07 -16.37
N SER A 95 -7.43 -10.40 -17.52
CA SER A 95 -6.45 -9.37 -17.91
C SER A 95 -7.12 -8.01 -17.97
N PHE A 96 -6.47 -6.99 -17.42
CA PHE A 96 -6.94 -5.62 -17.38
C PHE A 96 -5.89 -4.68 -17.97
N LYS A 97 -6.34 -3.66 -18.70
CA LYS A 97 -5.50 -2.56 -19.20
C LYS A 97 -6.02 -1.25 -18.67
N ASN A 98 -5.13 -0.29 -18.44
CA ASN A 98 -5.48 1.10 -18.11
C ASN A 98 -6.50 1.26 -16.98
N ASN A 99 -6.48 0.38 -15.97
CA ASN A 99 -7.42 0.39 -14.84
C ASN A 99 -8.91 0.29 -15.23
N LEU A 100 -9.20 -0.33 -16.39
CA LEU A 100 -10.57 -0.64 -16.78
C LEU A 100 -11.20 -1.61 -15.77
N LYS A 101 -12.46 -1.36 -15.41
CA LYS A 101 -13.23 -2.28 -14.54
C LYS A 101 -13.55 -3.61 -15.23
N LYS A 102 -13.70 -3.59 -16.55
CA LYS A 102 -13.96 -4.79 -17.36
C LYS A 102 -12.64 -5.41 -17.80
N ALA A 103 -12.56 -6.74 -17.72
CA ALA A 103 -11.42 -7.47 -18.26
C ALA A 103 -11.37 -7.32 -19.79
N VAL A 104 -10.17 -7.10 -20.33
CA VAL A 104 -9.92 -7.08 -21.78
C VAL A 104 -9.70 -8.47 -22.35
N LYS A 105 -9.43 -9.46 -21.49
CA LYS A 105 -9.31 -10.88 -21.82
C LYS A 105 -9.64 -11.73 -20.62
N GLU A 106 -10.35 -12.83 -20.87
CA GLU A 106 -10.71 -13.84 -19.87
C GLU A 106 -10.28 -15.22 -20.40
N ASN A 107 -9.77 -16.08 -19.52
CA ASN A 107 -9.46 -17.47 -19.84
C ASN A 107 -9.87 -18.37 -18.67
N PHE A 108 -10.56 -19.47 -18.97
CA PHE A 108 -11.07 -20.44 -17.98
C PHE A 108 -10.50 -21.85 -18.20
N GLU A 109 -9.52 -22.00 -19.09
CA GLU A 109 -8.82 -23.26 -19.28
C GLU A 109 -7.87 -23.51 -18.11
N GLN A 110 -7.98 -24.70 -17.52
CA GLN A 110 -7.09 -25.10 -16.45
C GLN A 110 -5.67 -25.30 -16.98
N ARG A 111 -4.70 -24.68 -16.31
CA ARG A 111 -3.29 -24.79 -16.68
C ARG A 111 -2.39 -24.79 -15.46
N LYS A 112 -1.16 -25.27 -15.62
CA LYS A 112 -0.11 -25.11 -14.60
C LYS A 112 0.24 -23.62 -14.44
N LEU A 113 0.74 -23.29 -13.25
CA LEU A 113 1.31 -21.98 -12.99
C LEU A 113 2.57 -21.79 -13.84
N ASN A 114 2.79 -20.57 -14.34
CA ASN A 114 4.07 -20.19 -14.92
C ASN A 114 5.09 -19.79 -13.83
N ASP A 115 6.31 -19.45 -14.22
CA ASP A 115 7.41 -19.15 -13.28
C ASP A 115 7.11 -17.94 -12.39
N VAL A 116 6.47 -16.90 -12.95
CA VAL A 116 6.09 -15.69 -12.20
C VAL A 116 5.03 -16.02 -11.16
N GLU A 117 3.98 -16.74 -11.55
CA GLU A 117 2.90 -17.18 -10.67
C GLU A 117 3.41 -18.13 -9.58
N THR A 118 4.29 -19.06 -9.94
CA THR A 118 4.92 -20.00 -9.01
C THR A 118 5.75 -19.26 -7.97
N SER A 119 6.57 -18.31 -8.39
CA SER A 119 7.41 -17.50 -7.50
C SER A 119 6.55 -16.66 -6.56
N LEU A 120 5.55 -15.94 -7.10
CA LEU A 120 4.63 -15.12 -6.31
C LEU A 120 3.83 -15.95 -5.30
N ARG A 121 3.32 -17.12 -5.69
CA ARG A 121 2.62 -18.03 -4.77
C ARG A 121 3.54 -18.44 -3.62
N ASN A 122 4.76 -18.90 -3.94
CA ASN A 122 5.71 -19.39 -2.95
C ASN A 122 6.10 -18.29 -1.95
N VAL A 123 6.41 -17.10 -2.45
CA VAL A 123 6.73 -15.92 -1.62
C VAL A 123 5.53 -15.54 -0.76
N ARG A 124 4.33 -15.49 -1.33
CA ARG A 124 3.10 -15.14 -0.59
C ARG A 124 2.86 -16.12 0.56
N VAL A 125 2.97 -17.42 0.31
CA VAL A 125 2.83 -18.46 1.36
C VAL A 125 3.90 -18.28 2.44
N LYS A 126 5.16 -18.06 2.04
CA LYS A 126 6.27 -17.88 2.98
C LYS A 126 6.12 -16.63 3.83
N VAL A 127 5.74 -15.50 3.23
CA VAL A 127 5.46 -14.25 3.94
C VAL A 127 4.31 -14.45 4.93
N ILE A 128 3.15 -14.96 4.49
CA ILE A 128 1.99 -15.22 5.36
C ILE A 128 2.37 -16.04 6.58
N SER A 129 3.17 -17.11 6.40
CA SER A 129 3.60 -17.95 7.53
C SER A 129 4.39 -17.17 8.60
N GLN A 130 5.18 -16.17 8.19
CA GLN A 130 5.98 -15.34 9.09
C GLN A 130 5.16 -14.24 9.76
N LEU A 131 4.05 -13.78 9.16
CA LEU A 131 3.21 -12.72 9.73
C LEU A 131 2.48 -13.14 11.02
N SER A 132 2.50 -14.44 11.34
CA SER A 132 2.04 -14.96 12.64
C SER A 132 2.97 -14.59 13.81
N ASP A 133 4.21 -14.18 13.52
CA ASP A 133 5.15 -13.71 14.54
C ASP A 133 4.62 -12.41 15.18
N PRO A 134 4.36 -12.40 16.50
CA PRO A 134 3.79 -11.24 17.20
C PRO A 134 4.58 -9.95 17.03
N LYS A 135 5.89 -10.02 16.72
CA LYS A 135 6.73 -8.83 16.51
C LYS A 135 6.26 -7.94 15.36
N TYR A 136 5.51 -8.49 14.41
CA TYR A 136 5.00 -7.73 13.27
C TYR A 136 3.68 -7.02 13.58
N GLU A 137 3.01 -7.38 14.68
CA GLU A 137 1.76 -6.77 15.14
C GLU A 137 0.68 -6.65 14.04
N VAL A 138 0.62 -7.63 13.13
CA VAL A 138 -0.32 -7.62 12.02
C VAL A 138 -1.71 -7.98 12.52
N GLY A 139 -2.67 -7.09 12.31
CA GLY A 139 -4.08 -7.34 12.59
C GLY A 139 -4.99 -6.36 11.88
N ALA A 140 -6.22 -6.80 11.62
CA ALA A 140 -7.31 -5.96 11.14
C ALA A 140 -8.30 -5.69 12.27
N PRO A 141 -8.72 -4.43 12.49
CA PRO A 141 -9.86 -4.14 13.35
C PRO A 141 -11.15 -4.78 12.83
N GLU A 142 -12.13 -4.96 13.72
CA GLU A 142 -13.46 -5.45 13.35
C GLU A 142 -14.09 -4.60 12.23
N GLY A 143 -14.69 -5.26 11.23
CA GLY A 143 -15.27 -4.60 10.06
C GLY A 143 -14.27 -4.28 8.93
N PHE A 144 -13.00 -4.64 9.10
CA PHE A 144 -11.95 -4.45 8.10
C PHE A 144 -11.21 -5.76 7.81
N THR A 145 -10.67 -5.87 6.61
CA THR A 145 -9.78 -6.97 6.18
C THR A 145 -8.44 -6.40 5.75
N LEU A 146 -7.38 -7.21 5.71
CA LEU A 146 -6.10 -6.82 5.10
C LEU A 146 -5.95 -7.47 3.73
N ASN A 147 -5.88 -6.65 2.69
CA ASN A 147 -5.61 -7.08 1.34
C ASN A 147 -4.09 -7.10 1.12
N MET A 148 -3.60 -8.21 0.55
CA MET A 148 -2.17 -8.43 0.38
C MET A 148 -1.75 -8.23 -1.07
N ILE A 149 -0.86 -7.27 -1.32
CA ILE A 149 -0.30 -6.98 -2.64
C ILE A 149 1.20 -7.26 -2.60
N THR A 150 1.70 -8.18 -3.43
CA THR A 150 3.13 -8.50 -3.52
C THR A 150 3.68 -8.10 -4.87
N ILE A 151 4.72 -7.27 -4.89
CA ILE A 151 5.38 -6.79 -6.11
C ILE A 151 6.88 -7.14 -6.08
N PRO A 152 7.47 -7.54 -7.21
CA PRO A 152 8.92 -7.66 -7.34
C PRO A 152 9.61 -6.33 -7.01
N PHE A 153 10.72 -6.39 -6.28
CA PHE A 153 11.50 -5.22 -5.92
C PHE A 153 12.97 -5.61 -5.71
N ASN A 154 13.86 -5.02 -6.52
CA ASN A 154 15.27 -5.42 -6.61
C ASN A 154 15.40 -6.94 -6.82
N GLU A 155 16.18 -7.62 -5.99
CA GLU A 155 16.37 -9.08 -6.01
C GLU A 155 15.30 -9.86 -5.23
N GLY A 156 14.30 -9.17 -4.65
CA GLY A 156 13.28 -9.79 -3.82
C GLY A 156 11.90 -9.18 -4.03
N TYR A 157 11.16 -9.00 -2.94
CA TYR A 157 9.77 -8.57 -3.00
C TYR A 157 9.42 -7.52 -1.94
N LYS A 158 8.52 -6.61 -2.32
CA LYS A 158 7.73 -5.80 -1.40
C LYS A 158 6.35 -6.44 -1.25
N THR A 159 5.91 -6.66 -0.02
CA THR A 159 4.54 -7.09 0.29
C THR A 159 3.84 -6.02 1.12
N TYR A 160 2.75 -5.50 0.59
CA TYR A 160 1.86 -4.56 1.25
C TYR A 160 0.69 -5.31 1.86
N LEU A 161 0.30 -4.90 3.08
CA LEU A 161 -1.01 -5.20 3.65
C LEU A 161 -1.76 -3.89 3.78
N ILE A 162 -2.88 -3.75 3.09
CA ILE A 162 -3.69 -2.53 3.04
C ILE A 162 -5.09 -2.87 3.56
N PRO A 163 -5.66 -2.07 4.47
CA PRO A 163 -7.03 -2.29 4.90
C PRO A 163 -8.04 -2.14 3.77
N GLY A 164 -8.99 -3.07 3.75
CA GLY A 164 -10.21 -3.00 2.96
C GLY A 164 -11.44 -3.05 3.86
N THR A 165 -12.54 -2.50 3.37
CA THR A 165 -13.87 -2.62 3.97
C THR A 165 -14.94 -2.65 2.89
N SER A 166 -16.05 -3.35 3.17
CA SER A 166 -17.30 -3.30 2.41
C SER A 166 -18.30 -2.29 2.97
N GLN A 167 -17.97 -1.62 4.08
CA GLN A 167 -18.83 -0.63 4.70
C GLN A 167 -18.97 0.61 3.81
N SER A 168 -20.21 0.99 3.51
CA SER A 168 -20.51 2.13 2.64
C SER A 168 -20.07 3.45 3.26
N GLY A 169 -19.51 4.34 2.45
CA GLY A 169 -19.12 5.69 2.86
C GLY A 169 -17.89 5.76 3.77
N ILE A 170 -17.09 4.69 3.86
CA ILE A 170 -15.86 4.66 4.65
C ILE A 170 -14.65 4.47 3.75
N ILE A 171 -13.64 5.32 3.92
CA ILE A 171 -12.31 5.15 3.33
C ILE A 171 -11.36 4.62 4.42
N PRO A 172 -10.82 3.39 4.29
CA PRO A 172 -10.09 2.70 5.36
C PRO A 172 -8.60 3.08 5.36
N PHE A 173 -8.26 4.36 5.56
CA PHE A 173 -6.85 4.77 5.66
C PHE A 173 -6.16 4.16 6.88
N GLY A 174 -4.85 4.07 6.81
CA GLY A 174 -4.01 3.64 7.92
C GLY A 174 -3.93 2.12 8.08
N ASN A 175 -3.50 1.67 9.27
CA ASN A 175 -3.27 0.26 9.62
C ASN A 175 -2.65 -0.59 8.50
N ASP A 176 -1.64 -0.03 7.85
CA ASP A 176 -1.02 -0.56 6.65
C ASP A 176 0.44 -0.92 6.90
N TYR A 177 0.87 -1.99 6.22
CA TYR A 177 2.15 -2.63 6.48
C TYR A 177 2.89 -2.80 5.16
N LEU A 178 4.21 -2.68 5.22
CA LEU A 178 5.13 -3.00 4.14
C LEU A 178 6.21 -3.93 4.68
N PHE A 179 6.36 -5.07 4.03
CA PHE A 179 7.40 -6.05 4.30
C PHE A 179 8.34 -6.12 3.09
N TYR A 180 9.62 -6.19 3.38
CA TYR A 180 10.65 -6.49 2.39
C TYR A 180 11.16 -7.90 2.64
N SER A 181 11.20 -8.68 1.58
CA SER A 181 11.66 -10.07 1.62
C SER A 181 12.65 -10.37 0.50
N ASP A 182 13.49 -11.38 0.73
CA ASP A 182 14.37 -11.93 -0.31
C ASP A 182 13.56 -12.70 -1.37
N LYS A 183 14.25 -13.29 -2.36
CA LYS A 183 13.60 -14.06 -3.44
C LYS A 183 12.88 -15.31 -2.95
N GLU A 184 13.26 -15.86 -1.79
CA GLU A 184 12.61 -17.00 -1.14
C GLU A 184 11.41 -16.58 -0.28
N GLY A 185 11.21 -15.29 -0.04
CA GLY A 185 10.13 -14.73 0.77
C GLY A 185 10.45 -14.62 2.26
N ASN A 186 11.72 -14.71 2.69
CA ASN A 186 12.10 -14.45 4.08
C ASN A 186 12.10 -12.94 4.34
N ILE A 187 11.35 -12.51 5.36
CA ILE A 187 11.21 -11.09 5.71
C ILE A 187 12.49 -10.62 6.42
N TYR A 188 13.16 -9.61 5.86
CA TYR A 188 14.35 -9.00 6.46
C TYR A 188 14.12 -7.57 6.96
N SER A 189 13.01 -6.93 6.55
CA SER A 189 12.64 -5.59 7.02
C SER A 189 11.13 -5.40 6.95
N SER A 190 10.60 -4.65 7.90
CA SER A 190 9.19 -4.30 7.96
C SER A 190 9.02 -2.82 8.32
N LYS A 191 8.00 -2.21 7.75
CA LYS A 191 7.61 -0.83 8.00
C LYS A 191 6.10 -0.75 8.16
N ARG A 192 5.63 -0.06 9.20
CA ARG A 192 4.23 0.31 9.35
C ARG A 192 4.11 1.79 8.97
N PHE A 193 3.28 2.11 7.96
CA PHE A 193 3.10 3.53 7.61
C PHE A 193 2.22 4.20 8.66
N HIS A 194 1.17 3.49 9.10
CA HIS A 194 0.24 3.94 10.13
C HIS A 194 0.01 2.86 11.19
N SER A 195 0.28 3.18 12.46
CA SER A 195 0.08 2.26 13.57
C SER A 195 -1.38 2.03 13.94
N ARG A 196 -2.30 2.81 13.37
CA ARG A 196 -3.74 2.76 13.67
C ARG A 196 -4.52 2.92 12.38
N LEU A 197 -5.74 2.40 12.38
CA LEU A 197 -6.72 2.68 11.35
C LEU A 197 -7.21 4.13 11.51
N ILE A 198 -7.37 4.83 10.40
CA ILE A 198 -7.82 6.22 10.30
C ILE A 198 -9.06 6.22 9.38
N PRO A 199 -10.19 5.64 9.82
CA PRO A 199 -11.37 5.55 8.97
C PRO A 199 -11.89 6.96 8.70
N THR A 200 -11.96 7.34 7.42
CA THR A 200 -12.53 8.62 7.01
C THR A 200 -13.97 8.39 6.55
N MET A 201 -14.92 9.05 7.22
CA MET A 201 -16.31 9.08 6.77
C MET A 201 -16.44 10.02 5.58
N ALA A 202 -17.05 9.55 4.50
CA ALA A 202 -17.21 10.31 3.26
C ALA A 202 -18.30 11.39 3.30
N ALA A 203 -19.13 11.40 4.35
CA ALA A 203 -20.19 12.37 4.57
C ALA A 203 -20.11 12.92 5.99
N MET A 204 -20.41 14.21 6.15
CA MET A 204 -20.53 14.79 7.48
C MET A 204 -21.80 14.31 8.18
N PRO A 205 -21.77 14.07 9.50
CA PRO A 205 -22.98 13.98 10.30
C PRO A 205 -23.78 15.27 10.11
N GLY A 206 -24.97 15.19 9.50
CA GLY A 206 -25.84 16.36 9.24
C GLY A 206 -25.98 16.81 7.79
N GLY A 207 -25.48 16.06 6.80
CA GLY A 207 -25.84 16.24 5.39
C GLY A 207 -25.06 17.29 4.60
N GLY A 208 -23.95 17.81 5.15
CA GLY A 208 -23.01 18.65 4.41
C GLY A 208 -22.14 17.85 3.44
N THR A 209 -21.89 18.39 2.24
CA THR A 209 -21.05 17.75 1.22
C THR A 209 -19.57 17.87 1.58
N MET A 210 -18.91 16.74 1.82
CA MET A 210 -17.45 16.72 2.02
C MET A 210 -16.75 16.54 0.66
N THR A 211 -15.83 17.44 0.34
CA THR A 211 -15.07 17.42 -0.93
C THR A 211 -13.61 17.01 -0.75
N MET A 212 -13.09 17.11 0.48
CA MET A 212 -11.73 16.78 0.86
C MET A 212 -11.64 16.23 2.30
N THR A 213 -10.67 15.34 2.54
CA THR A 213 -10.29 14.88 3.87
C THR A 213 -8.81 15.16 4.14
N THR A 214 -8.42 15.28 5.41
CA THR A 214 -7.02 15.48 5.82
C THR A 214 -6.68 14.66 7.06
N HIS A 215 -5.53 13.99 7.04
CA HIS A 215 -4.93 13.38 8.23
C HIS A 215 -3.46 13.77 8.39
N SER A 216 -2.88 13.52 9.57
CA SER A 216 -1.49 13.85 9.87
C SER A 216 -0.63 12.59 9.98
N HIS A 217 0.59 12.65 9.45
CA HIS A 217 1.57 11.57 9.61
C HIS A 217 2.48 11.79 10.83
N LEU A 218 3.13 10.70 11.27
CA LEU A 218 4.21 10.78 12.26
C LEU A 218 5.46 11.42 11.64
N ARG A 219 6.27 12.10 12.48
CA ARG A 219 7.54 12.70 12.04
C ARG A 219 8.49 11.69 11.37
N THR A 220 8.41 10.41 11.74
CA THR A 220 9.21 9.31 11.18
C THR A 220 8.77 8.87 9.78
N ASN A 221 7.55 9.22 9.37
CA ASN A 221 6.98 8.95 8.04
C ASN A 221 6.55 10.27 7.37
N PRO A 222 7.53 11.12 6.99
CA PRO A 222 7.26 12.52 6.66
C PRO A 222 6.53 12.74 5.33
N PHE A 223 6.30 11.70 4.53
CA PHE A 223 5.58 11.81 3.26
C PHE A 223 4.26 11.04 3.33
N ILE A 224 3.27 11.53 2.58
CA ILE A 224 2.13 10.75 2.10
C ILE A 224 2.61 9.38 1.58
N SER A 225 1.87 8.33 1.85
CA SER A 225 2.29 6.97 1.50
C SER A 225 1.68 6.51 0.18
N ALA A 226 2.30 5.52 -0.45
CA ALA A 226 1.74 4.87 -1.63
C ALA A 226 0.42 4.14 -1.30
N THR A 227 0.25 3.67 -0.05
CA THR A 227 -0.97 3.03 0.44
C THR A 227 -2.10 4.04 0.65
N ASP A 228 -1.80 5.29 1.05
CA ASP A 228 -2.80 6.38 1.06
C ASP A 228 -3.35 6.63 -0.35
N ILE A 229 -2.46 6.78 -1.35
CA ILE A 229 -2.85 7.01 -2.74
C ILE A 229 -3.68 5.84 -3.27
N CYS A 230 -3.23 4.60 -3.04
CA CYS A 230 -3.97 3.41 -3.45
C CYS A 230 -5.38 3.37 -2.84
N THR A 231 -5.47 3.51 -1.51
CA THR A 231 -6.73 3.46 -0.76
C THR A 231 -7.67 4.56 -1.24
N PHE A 232 -7.18 5.80 -1.40
CA PHE A 232 -8.02 6.88 -1.86
C PHE A 232 -8.52 6.66 -3.28
N LYS A 233 -7.68 6.18 -4.22
CA LYS A 233 -8.12 5.90 -5.60
C LYS A 233 -9.16 4.78 -5.67
N LEU A 234 -9.11 3.78 -4.78
CA LEU A 234 -10.08 2.69 -4.72
C LEU A 234 -11.45 3.18 -4.22
N TYR A 235 -11.46 3.97 -3.15
CA TYR A 235 -12.67 4.31 -2.42
C TYR A 235 -13.28 5.67 -2.80
N ALA A 236 -12.47 6.69 -3.15
CA ALA A 236 -12.97 8.01 -3.50
C ALA A 236 -14.04 8.02 -4.61
N PRO A 237 -13.93 7.20 -5.69
CA PRO A 237 -14.98 7.10 -6.71
C PRO A 237 -16.34 6.59 -6.20
N LEU A 238 -16.37 5.98 -5.02
CA LEU A 238 -17.59 5.51 -4.35
C LEU A 238 -18.20 6.59 -3.43
N THR A 239 -17.64 7.80 -3.47
CA THR A 239 -17.96 8.91 -2.57
C THR A 239 -18.04 10.25 -3.34
N THR A 240 -18.23 11.36 -2.64
CA THR A 240 -18.16 12.72 -3.20
C THR A 240 -16.75 13.33 -3.17
N LEU A 241 -15.78 12.67 -2.53
CA LEU A 241 -14.43 13.21 -2.32
C LEU A 241 -13.63 13.16 -3.61
N ASN A 242 -12.94 14.27 -3.93
CA ASN A 242 -12.03 14.35 -5.09
C ASN A 242 -10.57 14.47 -4.70
N GLU A 243 -10.32 14.96 -3.49
CA GLU A 243 -8.98 15.28 -2.99
C GLU A 243 -8.81 14.74 -1.57
N PHE A 244 -7.57 14.39 -1.24
CA PHE A 244 -7.16 14.19 0.14
C PHE A 244 -5.83 14.88 0.37
N SER A 245 -5.58 15.30 1.61
CA SER A 245 -4.31 15.86 1.99
C SER A 245 -3.71 15.16 3.20
N VAL A 246 -2.39 15.15 3.28
CA VAL A 246 -1.64 14.67 4.44
C VAL A 246 -0.79 15.81 4.96
N TYR A 247 -0.98 16.16 6.22
CA TYR A 247 -0.06 17.05 6.93
C TYR A 247 1.18 16.28 7.40
N SER A 248 2.36 16.84 7.13
CA SER A 248 3.63 16.33 7.61
C SER A 248 4.22 17.23 8.69
N PRO A 249 4.13 16.85 9.98
CA PRO A 249 4.73 17.61 11.08
C PRO A 249 6.25 17.69 11.01
N ALA A 250 6.92 16.78 10.29
CA ALA A 250 8.36 16.79 10.10
C ALA A 250 8.82 17.75 9.00
N LEU A 251 7.94 18.07 8.05
CA LEU A 251 8.25 18.97 6.93
C LEU A 251 7.57 20.33 7.09
N GLY A 252 6.53 20.43 7.92
CA GLY A 252 5.71 21.64 8.06
C GLY A 252 4.88 21.95 6.81
N GLU A 253 4.56 20.93 6.02
CA GLU A 253 3.88 21.05 4.72
C GLU A 253 2.73 20.06 4.59
N TYR A 254 1.78 20.37 3.71
CA TYR A 254 0.76 19.44 3.26
C TYR A 254 1.17 18.80 1.93
N MET A 255 0.78 17.55 1.74
CA MET A 255 0.83 16.87 0.45
C MET A 255 -0.59 16.56 0.03
N LYS A 256 -1.03 17.13 -1.08
CA LYS A 256 -2.40 16.98 -1.58
C LYS A 256 -2.43 16.11 -2.82
N TYR A 257 -3.35 15.16 -2.84
CA TYR A 257 -3.59 14.29 -3.97
C TYR A 257 -5.01 14.46 -4.51
N ASN A 258 -5.12 14.67 -5.83
CA ASN A 258 -6.38 14.68 -6.55
C ASN A 258 -6.48 13.44 -7.44
N TYR A 259 -7.43 12.54 -7.15
CA TYR A 259 -7.51 11.25 -7.83
C TYR A 259 -8.03 11.36 -9.28
N LYS A 260 -8.82 12.40 -9.58
CA LYS A 260 -9.37 12.64 -10.93
C LYS A 260 -8.31 13.15 -11.89
N LYS A 261 -7.38 13.96 -11.40
CA LYS A 261 -6.28 14.55 -12.18
C LYS A 261 -4.98 13.73 -12.10
N ASP A 262 -4.90 12.80 -11.14
CA ASP A 262 -3.67 12.07 -10.79
C ASP A 262 -2.47 13.00 -10.48
N VAL A 263 -2.77 14.08 -9.74
CA VAL A 263 -1.78 15.09 -9.32
C VAL A 263 -1.51 14.93 -7.83
N LEU A 264 -0.22 14.86 -7.50
CA LEU A 264 0.29 14.88 -6.13
C LEU A 264 1.25 16.06 -6.00
N GLU A 265 0.95 16.98 -5.09
CA GLU A 265 1.70 18.23 -4.94
C GLU A 265 1.94 18.60 -3.49
N LYS A 266 3.02 19.34 -3.27
CA LYS A 266 3.29 20.03 -2.00
C LYS A 266 2.44 21.31 -1.95
N THR A 267 1.77 21.55 -0.83
CA THR A 267 0.96 22.76 -0.62
C THR A 267 1.10 23.27 0.82
N LYS A 268 0.88 24.58 1.00
CA LYS A 268 0.87 25.25 2.32
C LYS A 268 -0.48 25.11 3.04
N ASN A 269 -1.55 24.91 2.28
CA ASN A 269 -2.90 24.74 2.80
C ASN A 269 -3.49 23.44 2.24
N PRO A 270 -4.33 22.73 3.01
CA PRO A 270 -5.05 21.57 2.51
C PRO A 270 -5.93 21.97 1.31
#